data_AF-A0A920HB29-F1
#
_entry.id   AF-A0A920HB29-F1
#
_cell.length_a   1.000
_cell.length_b   1.000
_cell.length_c   1.000
_cell.angle_alpha   90.00
_cell.angle_beta   90.00
_cell.angle_gamma   90.00
#
_symmetry.space_group_name_H-M   'P 1'
#
loop_
_entity.id
_entity.type
_entity.pdbx_description
1 polymer ?
#
loop_
_entity_poly.entity_id
_entity_poly.type
_entity_poly.pdbx_seq_one_letter_code
_entity_poly.pdbx_strand_id
1 'polypeptide(L)'
;MSKYFTNIYDTVNTLWTGMRITFRHMMNIKKDNVTLQYPEERWPRPERDIGFELEDYNVIRTRLHVDIDDCIGCFRCEKACPVDCIKIDTIKAGRGEDIPEVAHTGETSNGTKKGFVVSRFTIDMSECCYCNLCTYPCPEECIFMVGGPHSSKHPIDYEFSEVDRNDLIYQFAKKLTPKQRNDLQQPKEKAKA
;
A
#
# COMPACT_ATOMS: atom_id res chain seq x y z
N MET A 1 -16.43 64.59 -18.18
CA MET A 1 -15.41 64.31 -19.22
C MET A 1 -14.09 63.86 -18.62
N SER A 2 -13.40 64.64 -17.79
CA SER A 2 -12.09 64.27 -17.20
C SER A 2 -12.08 62.91 -16.46
N LYS A 3 -13.05 62.66 -15.57
CA LYS A 3 -13.17 61.37 -14.83
C LYS A 3 -13.36 60.14 -15.72
N TYR A 4 -13.93 60.29 -16.91
CA TYR A 4 -14.12 59.18 -17.85
C TYR A 4 -12.79 58.77 -18.48
N PHE A 5 -11.97 59.75 -18.88
CA PHE A 5 -10.66 59.51 -19.46
C PHE A 5 -9.64 58.99 -18.43
N THR A 6 -9.71 59.44 -17.17
CA THR A 6 -8.86 58.87 -16.10
C THR A 6 -9.18 57.40 -15.86
N ASN A 7 -10.46 57.02 -15.80
CA ASN A 7 -10.84 55.63 -15.60
C ASN A 7 -10.39 54.72 -16.76
N ILE A 8 -10.45 55.20 -18.01
CA ILE A 8 -9.94 54.46 -19.18
C ILE A 8 -8.42 54.28 -19.07
N TYR A 9 -7.69 55.33 -18.70
CA TYR A 9 -6.24 55.26 -18.51
C TYR A 9 -5.87 54.25 -17.41
N ASP A 10 -6.56 54.29 -16.27
CA ASP A 10 -6.34 53.35 -15.17
C ASP A 10 -6.65 51.90 -15.59
N THR A 11 -7.71 51.70 -16.39
CA THR A 11 -8.09 50.37 -16.91
C THR A 11 -7.02 49.82 -17.87
N VAL A 12 -6.51 50.65 -18.78
CA VAL A 12 -5.46 50.22 -19.72
C VAL A 12 -4.14 49.97 -19.01
N ASN A 13 -3.78 50.82 -18.05
CA ASN A 13 -2.54 50.68 -17.29
C ASN A 13 -2.55 49.42 -16.41
N THR A 14 -3.67 49.11 -15.77
CA THR A 14 -3.84 47.87 -14.98
C THR A 14 -3.82 46.63 -15.87
N LEU A 15 -4.46 46.67 -17.04
CA LEU A 15 -4.41 45.59 -18.03
C LEU A 15 -2.97 45.32 -18.50
N TRP A 16 -2.24 46.39 -18.88
CA TRP A 16 -0.84 46.28 -19.28
C TRP A 16 0.00 45.68 -18.16
N THR A 17 -0.18 46.15 -16.93
CA THR A 17 0.57 45.65 -15.78
C THR A 17 0.38 44.14 -15.61
N GLY A 18 -0.84 43.63 -15.77
CA GLY A 18 -1.12 42.18 -15.76
C GLY A 18 -0.44 41.45 -16.93
N MET A 19 -0.64 41.92 -18.17
CA MET A 19 -0.04 41.32 -19.36
C MET A 19 1.49 41.30 -19.32
N ARG A 20 2.12 42.30 -18.72
CA ARG A 20 3.58 42.37 -18.54
C ARG A 20 4.10 41.25 -17.64
N ILE A 21 3.36 40.88 -16.60
CA ILE A 21 3.72 39.75 -15.73
C ILE A 21 3.60 38.45 -16.52
N THR A 22 2.49 38.23 -17.23
CA THR A 22 2.29 37.06 -18.09
C THR A 22 3.39 36.95 -19.15
N PHE A 23 3.73 38.05 -19.83
CA PHE A 23 4.79 38.09 -20.84
C PHE A 23 6.17 37.77 -20.25
N ARG A 24 6.46 38.22 -19.03
CA ARG A 24 7.70 37.87 -18.32
C ARG A 24 7.79 36.35 -18.08
N HIS A 25 6.71 35.73 -17.59
CA HIS A 25 6.68 34.28 -17.40
C HIS A 25 6.81 33.52 -18.72
N MET A 26 6.17 34.00 -19.80
CA MET A 26 6.27 33.40 -21.13
C MET A 26 7.71 33.42 -21.66
N MET A 27 8.42 34.54 -21.51
CA MET A 27 9.81 34.66 -21.96
C MET A 27 10.79 33.86 -21.09
N ASN A 28 10.49 33.65 -19.81
CA ASN A 28 11.33 32.93 -18.85
C ASN A 28 10.99 31.44 -18.70
N ILE A 29 10.07 30.89 -19.51
CA ILE A 29 9.55 29.52 -19.35
C ILE A 29 10.64 28.45 -19.32
N LYS A 30 11.77 28.64 -20.03
CA LYS A 30 12.88 27.69 -20.05
C LYS A 30 13.71 27.65 -18.76
N LYS A 31 13.58 28.65 -17.89
CA LYS A 31 14.33 28.75 -16.63
C LYS A 31 13.46 28.51 -15.40
N ASP A 32 12.19 28.91 -15.48
CA ASP A 32 11.25 28.88 -14.34
C ASP A 32 10.16 27.79 -14.50
N ASN A 33 10.40 26.74 -15.30
CA ASN A 33 9.44 25.65 -15.43
C ASN A 33 9.41 24.78 -14.16
N VAL A 34 8.23 24.63 -13.58
CA VAL A 34 7.98 23.74 -12.43
C VAL A 34 7.65 22.32 -12.89
N THR A 35 7.39 22.11 -14.19
CA THR A 35 7.00 20.82 -14.75
C THR A 35 8.19 19.89 -14.91
N LEU A 36 8.04 18.64 -14.48
CA LEU A 36 8.95 17.53 -14.80
C LEU A 36 8.41 16.73 -15.98
N GLN A 37 9.30 16.08 -16.75
CA GLN A 37 8.89 15.16 -17.82
C GLN A 37 8.68 13.75 -17.26
N TYR A 38 7.47 13.48 -16.79
CA TYR A 38 7.07 12.12 -16.39
C TYR A 38 6.84 11.26 -17.65
N PRO A 39 7.32 10.01 -17.72
CA PRO A 39 7.84 9.17 -16.63
C PRO A 39 9.36 9.18 -16.41
N GLU A 40 10.15 9.78 -17.29
CA GLU A 40 11.63 9.77 -17.21
C GLU A 40 12.15 10.49 -15.97
N GLU A 41 11.54 11.62 -15.64
CA GLU A 41 11.83 12.42 -14.46
C GLU A 41 10.69 12.29 -13.45
N ARG A 42 11.06 11.97 -12.20
CA ARG A 42 10.13 11.87 -11.07
C ARG A 42 10.54 12.85 -9.99
N TRP A 43 9.55 13.43 -9.30
CA TRP A 43 9.84 14.28 -8.16
C TRP A 43 10.65 13.51 -7.11
N PRO A 44 11.72 14.11 -6.54
CA PRO A 44 12.33 13.54 -5.36
C PRO A 44 11.27 13.46 -4.27
N ARG A 45 11.21 12.33 -3.59
CA ARG A 45 10.25 12.13 -2.51
C ARG A 45 10.56 13.13 -1.39
N PRO A 46 9.54 13.80 -0.83
CA PRO A 46 9.79 14.72 0.28
C PRO A 46 10.36 13.94 1.45
N GLU A 47 11.57 14.31 1.89
CA GLU A 47 12.14 13.82 3.14
C GLU A 47 11.27 14.39 4.28
N ARG A 48 10.51 13.53 4.97
CA ARG A 48 9.68 13.93 6.11
C ARG A 48 10.55 13.93 7.37
N ASP A 49 11.21 15.03 7.69
CA ASP A 49 11.86 15.15 9.00
C ASP A 49 10.83 15.53 10.06
N ILE A 50 10.24 14.52 10.69
CA ILE A 50 9.33 14.64 11.84
C ILE A 50 10.02 14.20 13.15
N GLY A 51 11.36 14.15 13.18
CA GLY A 51 12.13 13.67 14.34
C GLY A 51 12.19 12.14 14.50
N PHE A 52 11.89 11.39 13.43
CA PHE A 52 12.07 9.94 13.34
C PHE A 52 13.02 9.64 12.17
N GLU A 53 13.89 8.65 12.31
CA GLU A 53 14.81 8.26 11.23
C GLU A 53 14.01 7.72 10.03
N LEU A 54 14.47 8.02 8.81
CA LEU A 54 13.82 7.61 7.56
C LEU A 54 13.72 6.09 7.39
N GLU A 55 14.53 5.34 8.15
CA GLU A 55 14.56 3.89 8.20
C GLU A 55 13.40 3.30 9.01
N ASP A 56 12.75 4.10 9.87
CA ASP A 56 11.72 3.61 10.80
C ASP A 56 10.29 3.77 10.27
N TYR A 57 10.08 4.56 9.22
CA TYR A 57 8.73 4.84 8.74
C TYR A 57 8.64 4.98 7.21
N ASN A 58 7.49 4.55 6.68
CA ASN A 58 7.16 4.73 5.28
C ASN A 58 6.83 6.20 4.97
N VAL A 59 7.71 6.87 4.22
CA VAL A 59 7.54 8.26 3.76
C VAL A 59 6.31 8.42 2.86
N ILE A 60 6.04 7.40 2.04
CA ILE A 60 4.89 7.33 1.15
C ILE A 60 4.06 6.13 1.56
N ARG A 61 2.74 6.32 1.57
CA ARG A 61 1.80 5.24 1.76
C ARG A 61 1.52 4.61 0.40
N THR A 62 1.89 3.35 0.26
CA THR A 62 1.94 2.60 -1.01
C THR A 62 1.07 1.36 -0.92
N ARG A 63 1.10 0.50 -1.94
CA ARG A 63 0.38 -0.78 -1.87
C ARG A 63 0.84 -1.61 -0.68
N LEU A 64 -0.10 -2.33 -0.09
CA LEU A 64 0.19 -3.35 0.92
C LEU A 64 0.70 -4.62 0.25
N HIS A 65 1.70 -5.26 0.86
CA HIS A 65 2.16 -6.59 0.53
C HIS A 65 2.10 -7.47 1.77
N VAL A 66 1.93 -8.78 1.56
CA VAL A 66 1.84 -9.76 2.64
C VAL A 66 2.72 -10.96 2.33
N ASP A 67 3.73 -11.17 3.18
CA ASP A 67 4.55 -12.37 3.21
C ASP A 67 3.71 -13.50 3.86
N ILE A 68 3.01 -14.29 3.03
CA ILE A 68 2.06 -15.30 3.51
C ILE A 68 2.73 -16.41 4.34
N ASP A 69 4.01 -16.67 4.08
CA ASP A 69 4.79 -17.68 4.79
C ASP A 69 5.02 -17.29 6.26
N ASP A 70 5.11 -15.99 6.55
CA ASP A 70 5.21 -15.47 7.93
C ASP A 70 3.85 -15.17 8.57
N CYS A 71 2.75 -15.21 7.82
CA CYS A 71 1.43 -14.97 8.36
C CYS A 71 0.92 -16.13 9.25
N ILE A 72 0.73 -15.85 10.55
CA ILE A 72 0.19 -16.79 11.55
C ILE A 72 -1.35 -16.85 11.59
N GLY A 73 -2.05 -16.03 10.80
CA GLY A 73 -3.52 -16.01 10.77
C GLY A 73 -4.18 -15.51 12.06
N CYS A 74 -3.63 -14.46 12.70
CA CYS A 74 -4.10 -13.94 13.99
C CYS A 74 -5.29 -12.95 13.90
N PHE A 75 -5.73 -12.58 12.69
CA PHE A 75 -6.86 -11.66 12.43
C PHE A 75 -6.73 -10.23 12.98
N ARG A 76 -5.54 -9.83 13.45
CA ARG A 76 -5.33 -8.50 14.01
C ARG A 76 -5.38 -7.40 12.96
N CYS A 77 -4.77 -7.64 11.79
CA CYS A 77 -4.77 -6.69 10.68
C CYS A 77 -6.17 -6.49 10.07
N GLU A 78 -6.98 -7.56 9.99
CA GLU A 78 -8.38 -7.46 9.56
C GLU A 78 -9.19 -6.59 10.52
N LYS A 79 -9.11 -6.84 11.83
CA LYS A 79 -9.82 -6.03 12.84
C LYS A 79 -9.35 -4.58 12.93
N ALA A 80 -8.09 -4.31 12.61
CA ALA A 80 -7.53 -2.96 12.65
C ALA A 80 -7.91 -2.12 11.42
N CYS A 81 -8.40 -2.75 10.35
CA CYS A 81 -8.75 -2.05 9.13
C CYS A 81 -10.01 -1.20 9.34
N PRO A 82 -9.97 0.13 9.13
CA PRO A 82 -11.13 1.00 9.36
C PRO A 82 -12.25 0.83 8.31
N VAL A 83 -11.94 0.19 7.18
CA VAL A 83 -12.84 0.00 6.03
C VAL A 83 -13.09 -1.48 5.72
N ASP A 84 -12.59 -2.40 6.56
CA ASP A 84 -12.78 -3.85 6.40
C ASP A 84 -12.35 -4.43 5.03
N CYS A 85 -11.39 -3.80 4.34
CA CYS A 85 -10.93 -4.24 3.01
C CYS A 85 -10.06 -5.51 3.01
N ILE A 86 -9.66 -6.01 4.18
CA ILE A 86 -8.88 -7.23 4.35
C ILE A 86 -9.84 -8.34 4.75
N LYS A 87 -9.76 -9.50 4.09
CA LYS A 87 -10.51 -10.72 4.48
C LYS A 87 -9.57 -11.88 4.65
N ILE A 88 -9.66 -12.52 5.82
CA ILE A 88 -8.81 -13.66 6.18
C ILE A 88 -9.71 -14.85 6.52
N ASP A 89 -9.39 -16.02 5.97
CA ASP A 89 -9.98 -17.29 6.42
C ASP A 89 -8.86 -18.26 6.76
N THR A 90 -8.96 -18.91 7.92
CA THR A 90 -7.97 -19.89 8.37
C THR A 90 -8.56 -21.28 8.54
N ILE A 91 -7.72 -22.30 8.35
CA ILE A 91 -8.03 -23.69 8.64
C ILE A 91 -7.05 -24.13 9.73
N LYS A 92 -7.55 -24.86 10.74
CA LYS A 92 -6.72 -25.32 11.85
C LYS A 92 -5.75 -26.40 11.35
N ALA A 93 -4.49 -26.27 11.69
CA ALA A 93 -3.45 -27.27 11.40
C ALA A 93 -2.71 -27.68 12.68
N GLY A 94 -1.86 -28.72 12.57
CA GLY A 94 -0.92 -29.06 13.64
C GLY A 94 0.05 -27.90 13.87
N ARG A 95 0.39 -27.62 15.13
CA ARG A 95 1.31 -26.52 15.46
C ARG A 95 2.72 -26.85 15.01
N GLY A 96 3.29 -26.01 14.14
CA GLY A 96 4.67 -26.18 13.65
C GLY A 96 4.85 -27.37 12.70
N GLU A 97 3.76 -27.90 12.13
CA GLU A 97 3.84 -28.93 11.10
C GLU A 97 3.93 -28.27 9.73
N ASP A 98 5.02 -28.53 9.01
CA ASP A 98 5.09 -28.23 7.59
C ASP A 98 4.16 -29.18 6.84
N ILE A 99 3.29 -28.62 5.98
CA ILE A 99 2.38 -29.42 5.15
C ILE A 99 2.73 -29.14 3.69
N PRO A 100 3.59 -29.98 3.07
CA PRO A 100 4.08 -29.75 1.71
C PRO A 100 2.95 -29.73 0.67
N GLU A 101 1.89 -30.51 0.88
CA GLU A 101 0.76 -30.61 -0.05
C GLU A 101 0.08 -29.26 -0.31
N VAL A 102 0.02 -28.41 0.70
CA VAL A 102 -0.60 -27.07 0.63
C VAL A 102 0.44 -25.94 0.66
N ALA A 103 1.73 -26.31 0.50
CA ALA A 103 2.87 -25.42 0.63
C ALA A 103 2.80 -24.56 1.90
N HIS A 104 2.39 -25.15 3.02
CA HIS A 104 2.33 -24.46 4.31
C HIS A 104 3.65 -24.61 5.04
N THR A 105 4.29 -23.48 5.34
CA THR A 105 5.41 -23.40 6.28
C THR A 105 4.85 -23.32 7.70
N GLY A 106 5.31 -24.21 8.57
CA GLY A 106 4.91 -24.37 9.96
C GLY A 106 5.63 -23.42 10.91
N GLU A 107 6.79 -22.88 10.54
CA GLU A 107 7.54 -21.89 11.34
C GLU A 107 7.74 -20.59 10.54
N THR A 108 7.59 -19.45 11.20
CA THR A 108 7.87 -18.12 10.62
C THR A 108 9.36 -17.81 10.65
N SER A 109 9.79 -16.78 9.90
CA SER A 109 11.15 -16.23 9.95
C SER A 109 11.57 -15.80 11.35
N ASN A 110 10.63 -15.42 12.22
CA ASN A 110 10.90 -15.05 13.63
C ASN A 110 10.82 -16.25 14.60
N GLY A 111 10.63 -17.48 14.10
CA GLY A 111 10.59 -18.72 14.90
C GLY A 111 9.24 -19.03 15.55
N THR A 112 8.17 -18.33 15.17
CA THR A 112 6.83 -18.60 15.71
C THR A 112 6.23 -19.82 15.01
N LYS A 113 5.74 -20.78 15.80
CA LYS A 113 5.05 -21.97 15.29
C LYS A 113 3.63 -21.65 14.87
N LYS A 114 3.34 -21.78 13.59
CA LYS A 114 2.02 -21.60 12.98
C LYS A 114 1.10 -22.75 13.39
N GLY A 115 -0.11 -22.40 13.83
CA GLY A 115 -1.19 -23.37 14.15
C GLY A 115 -2.36 -23.31 13.16
N PHE A 116 -2.25 -22.46 12.15
CA PHE A 116 -3.31 -22.17 11.19
C PHE A 116 -2.74 -22.09 9.78
N VAL A 117 -3.39 -22.75 8.84
CA VAL A 117 -3.18 -22.56 7.41
C VAL A 117 -4.10 -21.43 6.97
N VAL A 118 -3.51 -20.36 6.42
CA VAL A 118 -4.28 -19.24 5.87
C VAL A 118 -4.80 -19.63 4.50
N SER A 119 -6.11 -19.82 4.39
CA SER A 119 -6.78 -20.33 3.18
C SER A 119 -7.27 -19.22 2.24
N ARG A 120 -7.60 -18.06 2.82
CA ARG A 120 -7.90 -16.82 2.12
C ARG A 120 -7.20 -15.70 2.85
N PHE A 121 -6.47 -14.88 2.10
CA PHE A 121 -5.95 -13.60 2.54
C PHE A 121 -6.09 -12.70 1.33
N THR A 122 -7.13 -11.89 1.33
CA THR A 122 -7.42 -10.96 0.23
C THR A 122 -7.41 -9.54 0.76
N ILE A 123 -6.81 -8.64 -0.01
CA ILE A 123 -6.85 -7.19 0.25
C ILE A 123 -7.50 -6.55 -0.98
N ASP A 124 -8.63 -5.88 -0.77
CA ASP A 124 -9.22 -5.03 -1.80
C ASP A 124 -8.56 -3.64 -1.75
N MET A 125 -7.71 -3.35 -2.73
CA MET A 125 -7.04 -2.04 -2.82
C MET A 125 -7.98 -0.95 -3.34
N SER A 126 -9.12 -1.30 -3.94
CA SER A 126 -10.14 -0.32 -4.34
C SER A 126 -10.87 0.28 -3.13
N GLU A 127 -10.90 -0.43 -2.00
CA GLU A 127 -11.49 0.04 -0.73
C GLU A 127 -10.44 0.60 0.24
N CYS A 128 -9.19 0.19 0.12
CA CYS A 128 -8.11 0.59 1.02
C CYS A 128 -7.89 2.10 1.04
N CYS A 129 -7.88 2.70 2.24
CA CYS A 129 -7.57 4.12 2.44
C CYS A 129 -6.07 4.42 2.66
N TYR A 130 -5.21 3.40 2.47
CA TYR A 130 -3.76 3.48 2.66
C TYR A 130 -3.35 4.10 4.01
N CYS A 131 -4.02 3.76 5.12
CA CYS A 131 -3.76 4.39 6.42
C CYS A 131 -2.55 3.83 7.19
N ASN A 132 -2.05 2.65 6.81
CA ASN A 132 -0.97 1.91 7.50
C ASN A 132 -1.34 1.38 8.91
N LEU A 133 -2.63 1.32 9.27
CA LEU A 133 -3.05 0.82 10.59
C LEU A 133 -2.98 -0.71 10.72
N CYS A 134 -2.97 -1.44 9.60
CA CYS A 134 -2.94 -2.91 9.59
C CYS A 134 -1.54 -3.51 9.80
N THR A 135 -0.48 -2.73 9.63
CA THR A 135 0.92 -3.18 9.76
C THR A 135 1.38 -3.18 11.21
N TYR A 136 1.07 -2.11 11.95
CA TYR A 136 1.39 -1.95 13.36
C TYR A 136 0.95 -3.09 14.30
N PRO A 137 -0.27 -3.67 14.18
CA PRO A 137 -0.71 -4.74 15.07
C PRO A 137 -0.18 -6.12 14.68
N CYS A 138 0.56 -6.25 13.57
CA CYS A 138 1.07 -7.54 13.10
C CYS A 138 2.30 -7.97 13.94
N PRO A 139 2.22 -9.08 14.68
CA PRO A 139 3.32 -9.52 15.55
C PRO A 139 4.54 -10.06 14.79
N GLU A 140 4.34 -10.51 13.55
CA GLU A 140 5.38 -11.09 12.70
C GLU A 140 5.86 -10.12 11.62
N GLU A 141 5.33 -8.89 11.60
CA GLU A 141 5.63 -7.88 10.56
C GLU A 141 5.48 -8.39 9.12
N CYS A 142 4.58 -9.37 8.91
CA CYS A 142 4.41 -10.00 7.61
C CYS A 142 3.55 -9.19 6.64
N ILE A 143 2.75 -8.24 7.13
CA ILE A 143 2.02 -7.27 6.31
C ILE A 143 2.68 -5.92 6.46
N PHE A 144 3.05 -5.32 5.33
CA PHE A 144 3.74 -4.04 5.28
C PHE A 144 3.36 -3.26 4.02
N MET A 145 3.56 -1.95 4.06
CA MET A 145 3.54 -1.10 2.87
C MET A 145 4.89 -1.20 2.16
N VAL A 146 4.87 -1.38 0.84
CA VAL A 146 6.09 -1.55 0.05
C VAL A 146 6.89 -0.25 -0.07
N GLY A 147 8.23 -0.35 -0.06
CA GLY A 147 9.11 0.82 -0.02
C GLY A 147 9.48 1.24 1.40
N GLY A 148 10.18 2.39 1.51
CA GLY A 148 10.69 2.93 2.77
C GLY A 148 11.54 1.91 3.55
N PRO A 149 11.20 1.62 4.83
CA PRO A 149 11.88 0.63 5.67
C PRO A 149 11.95 -0.77 5.04
N HIS A 150 10.90 -1.14 4.28
CA HIS A 150 10.77 -2.46 3.65
C HIS A 150 11.20 -2.47 2.19
N SER A 151 11.93 -1.45 1.73
CA SER A 151 12.46 -1.37 0.36
C SER A 151 13.40 -2.53 0.01
N SER A 152 14.04 -3.15 1.01
CA SER A 152 14.86 -4.35 0.86
C SER A 152 14.03 -5.59 0.50
N LYS A 153 12.80 -5.70 1.01
CA LYS A 153 11.88 -6.81 0.71
C LYS A 153 11.16 -6.58 -0.61
N HIS A 154 10.56 -5.39 -0.77
CA HIS A 154 9.82 -5.02 -1.97
C HIS A 154 10.11 -3.58 -2.39
N PRO A 155 10.39 -3.34 -3.69
CA PRO A 155 10.59 -2.00 -4.19
C PRO A 155 9.31 -1.18 -4.02
N ILE A 156 9.49 0.13 -3.89
CA ILE A 156 8.37 1.07 -3.80
C ILE A 156 7.50 0.96 -5.05
N ASP A 157 6.19 0.85 -4.83
CA ASP A 157 5.23 0.70 -5.92
C ASP A 157 3.97 1.49 -5.59
N TYR A 158 3.77 2.57 -6.35
CA TYR A 158 2.63 3.47 -6.29
C TYR A 158 1.93 3.59 -7.65
N GLU A 159 2.43 2.91 -8.67
CA GLU A 159 2.00 3.00 -10.07
C GLU A 159 1.31 1.68 -10.49
N PHE A 160 0.43 1.15 -9.64
CA PHE A 160 -0.24 -0.15 -9.82
C PHE A 160 -1.70 0.00 -10.30
N SER A 161 -1.98 1.00 -11.12
CA SER A 161 -3.33 1.21 -11.64
C SER A 161 -3.75 0.08 -12.58
N GLU A 162 -4.92 -0.50 -12.33
CA GLU A 162 -5.52 -1.55 -13.17
C GLU A 162 -6.75 -1.03 -13.92
N VAL A 163 -7.09 -1.70 -15.02
CA VAL A 163 -8.26 -1.34 -15.85
C VAL A 163 -9.55 -1.94 -15.29
N ASP A 164 -9.52 -3.21 -14.87
CA ASP A 164 -10.63 -3.87 -14.18
C ASP A 164 -10.47 -3.68 -12.66
N ARG A 165 -11.59 -3.46 -11.98
CA ARG A 165 -11.65 -3.43 -10.51
C ARG A 165 -11.22 -4.77 -9.91
N ASN A 166 -11.54 -5.89 -10.56
CA ASN A 166 -11.23 -7.21 -10.01
C ASN A 166 -9.71 -7.44 -9.86
N ASP A 167 -8.90 -6.79 -10.69
CA ASP A 167 -7.44 -6.88 -10.63
C ASP A 167 -6.84 -6.10 -9.45
N LEU A 168 -7.62 -5.18 -8.83
CA LEU A 168 -7.25 -4.51 -7.58
C LEU A 168 -7.53 -5.34 -6.32
N ILE A 169 -8.11 -6.55 -6.47
CA ILE A 169 -8.33 -7.49 -5.38
C ILE A 169 -7.15 -8.46 -5.32
N TYR A 170 -6.19 -8.16 -4.44
CA TYR A 170 -4.98 -8.96 -4.32
C TYR A 170 -5.21 -10.16 -3.41
N GLN A 171 -4.85 -11.35 -3.90
CA GLN A 171 -4.90 -12.58 -3.12
C GLN A 171 -3.48 -13.06 -2.80
N PHE A 172 -3.12 -13.05 -1.53
CA PHE A 172 -1.81 -13.47 -1.03
C PHE A 172 -1.80 -14.91 -0.52
N ALA A 173 -2.97 -15.45 -0.14
CA ALA A 173 -3.09 -16.85 0.27
C ALA A 173 -2.87 -17.80 -0.91
N LYS A 174 -2.17 -18.91 -0.64
CA LYS A 174 -1.93 -19.98 -1.61
C LYS A 174 -3.27 -20.66 -1.98
N LYS A 175 -3.50 -20.90 -3.28
CA LYS A 175 -4.74 -21.51 -3.78
C LYS A 175 -4.81 -22.98 -3.34
N LEU A 176 -5.77 -23.30 -2.49
CA LEU A 176 -6.04 -24.67 -2.05
C LEU A 176 -7.06 -25.33 -2.99
N THR A 177 -6.81 -26.59 -3.35
CA THR A 177 -7.83 -27.40 -4.04
C THR A 177 -8.97 -27.78 -3.08
N PRO A 178 -10.18 -28.07 -3.59
CA PRO A 178 -11.30 -28.49 -2.74
C PRO A 178 -10.99 -29.74 -1.89
N LYS A 179 -10.24 -30.70 -2.43
CA LYS A 179 -9.80 -31.90 -1.70
C LYS A 179 -8.92 -31.52 -0.51
N GLN A 180 -7.86 -30.75 -0.75
CA GLN A 180 -6.96 -30.28 0.30
C GLN A 180 -7.67 -29.47 1.38
N ARG A 181 -8.65 -28.63 1.02
CA ARG A 181 -9.47 -27.91 2.02
C ARG A 181 -10.26 -28.88 2.88
N ASN A 182 -10.89 -29.89 2.29
CA ASN A 182 -11.67 -30.89 3.02
C ASN A 182 -10.78 -31.77 3.91
N ASP A 183 -9.59 -32.13 3.45
CA ASP A 183 -8.65 -32.96 4.20
C ASP A 183 -8.09 -32.22 5.43
N LEU A 184 -7.85 -30.92 5.31
CA LEU A 184 -7.43 -30.06 6.43
C LEU A 184 -8.58 -29.72 7.41
N GLN A 185 -9.82 -29.70 6.93
CA GLN A 185 -11.00 -29.44 7.77
C GLN A 185 -11.44 -30.66 8.57
N GLN A 186 -11.10 -31.87 8.11
CA GLN A 186 -11.38 -33.08 8.85
C GLN A 186 -10.57 -33.07 10.16
N PRO A 187 -11.22 -33.15 11.33
CA PRO A 187 -10.50 -33.28 12.57
C PRO A 187 -9.68 -34.58 12.49
N LYS A 188 -8.33 -34.47 12.50
CA LYS A 188 -7.45 -35.62 12.71
C LYS A 188 -8.06 -36.42 13.87
N GLU A 189 -8.50 -37.66 13.61
CA GLU A 189 -9.13 -38.52 14.60
C GLU A 189 -8.35 -38.39 15.90
N LYS A 190 -9.05 -37.98 16.97
CA LYS A 190 -8.46 -37.79 18.30
C LYS A 190 -7.53 -38.97 18.57
N ALA A 191 -6.24 -38.68 18.77
CA ALA A 191 -5.28 -39.66 19.25
C ALA A 191 -5.94 -40.43 20.39
N LYS A 192 -6.27 -41.70 20.16
CA LYS A 192 -6.81 -42.61 21.16
C LYS A 192 -5.75 -42.71 22.26
N ALA A 193 -6.05 -42.12 23.41
CA ALA A 193 -5.39 -42.37 24.68
C ALA A 193 -6.48 -42.71 25.69
#